data_AF-A0A4Q2Y4Z7-F1
#
_entry.id   AF-A0A4Q2Y4Z7-F1
#
_cell.length_a   1.000
_cell.length_b   1.000
_cell.length_c   1.000
_cell.angle_alpha   90.00
_cell.angle_beta   90.00
_cell.angle_gamma   90.00
#
_symmetry.space_group_name_H-M   'P 1'
#
loop_
_entity.id
_entity.type
_entity.pdbx_description
1 polymer ?
#
loop_
_entity_poly.entity_id
_entity_poly.type
_entity_poly.pdbx_seq_one_letter_code
_entity_poly.pdbx_strand_id
1 'polypeptide(L)' 'RYKFEAANADWTIRLKVENVLDERYYESGEFYPGDAGYLAYGAPVGATLSLQVDF' A
#
# COMPACT_ATOMS: atom_id res chain seq x y z
N ARG A 1 -9.60 -9.37 5.38
CA ARG A 1 -10.91 -8.75 5.05
C ARG A 1 -11.95 -9.35 5.97
N TYR A 2 -12.77 -8.52 6.60
CA TYR A 2 -13.86 -8.95 7.46
C TYR A 2 -15.17 -8.29 6.98
N LYS A 3 -16.28 -9.02 7.08
CA LYS A 3 -17.62 -8.56 6.71
C LYS A 3 -18.59 -8.83 7.86
N PHE A 4 -19.49 -7.90 8.13
CA PHE A 4 -20.54 -8.07 9.13
C PHE A 4 -21.75 -7.21 8.81
N GLU A 5 -22.91 -7.61 9.31
CA GLU A 5 -24.15 -6.85 9.21
C GLU A 5 -24.38 -6.09 10.52
N ALA A 6 -24.68 -4.80 10.43
CA ALA A 6 -25.05 -3.98 11.58
C ALA A 6 -25.92 -2.81 11.12
N ALA A 7 -26.98 -2.51 11.89
CA ALA A 7 -27.89 -1.41 11.62
C ALA A 7 -28.54 -1.46 10.21
N ASN A 8 -28.96 -2.64 9.76
CA ASN A 8 -29.55 -2.88 8.43
C ASN A 8 -28.64 -2.45 7.26
N ALA A 9 -27.33 -2.46 7.45
CA ALA A 9 -26.34 -2.18 6.42
C ALA A 9 -25.24 -3.25 6.46
N ASP A 10 -24.66 -3.51 5.29
CA ASP A 10 -23.53 -4.41 5.13
C ASP A 10 -22.21 -3.64 5.32
N TRP A 11 -21.41 -4.06 6.28
CA TRP A 11 -20.12 -3.46 6.59
C TRP A 11 -18.97 -4.35 6.12
N THR A 12 -18.00 -3.76 5.43
CA THR A 12 -16.75 -4.44 5.05
C THR A 12 -15.54 -3.67 5.58
N ILE A 13 -14.71 -4.35 6.39
CA ILE A 13 -13.43 -3.84 6.89
C ILE A 13 -12.27 -4.55 6.16
N ARG A 14 -11.31 -3.77 5.67
CA ARG A 14 -10.10 -4.28 5.01
C ARG A 14 -8.87 -3.60 5.59
N LEU A 15 -7.93 -4.42 6.05
CA LEU A 15 -6.56 -4.00 6.35
C LEU A 15 -5.66 -4.58 5.27
N LYS A 16 -4.92 -3.72 4.56
CA LYS A 16 -3.87 -4.10 3.62
C LYS A 16 -2.54 -3.68 4.24
N VAL A 17 -1.59 -4.61 4.35
CA VAL A 17 -0.22 -4.31 4.75
C VAL A 17 0.67 -4.60 3.55
N GLU A 18 1.49 -3.63 3.18
CA GLU A 18 2.41 -3.66 2.05
C GLU A 18 3.85 -3.60 2.56
N ASN A 19 4.77 -4.23 1.83
CA ASN A 19 6.16 -4.40 2.24
C ASN A 19 6.29 -4.92 3.70
N VAL A 20 5.66 -6.06 3.99
CA VAL A 20 5.51 -6.61 5.37
C VAL A 20 6.85 -6.83 6.07
N LEU A 21 7.92 -7.14 5.33
CA LEU A 21 9.27 -7.35 5.86
C LEU A 21 10.09 -6.07 5.94
N ASP A 22 9.52 -4.93 5.56
CA ASP A 22 10.20 -3.64 5.41
C ASP A 22 11.50 -3.76 4.60
N GLU A 23 11.44 -4.54 3.52
CA GLU A 23 12.59 -4.77 2.66
C GLU A 23 12.94 -3.49 1.93
N ARG A 24 14.25 -3.20 1.84
CA ARG A 24 14.76 -2.06 1.10
C ARG A 24 15.06 -2.49 -0.32
N TYR A 25 14.40 -1.85 -1.27
CA TYR A 25 14.59 -2.08 -2.70
C TYR A 25 14.49 -0.77 -3.49
N TYR A 26 14.91 -0.83 -4.74
CA TYR A 26 14.76 0.27 -5.70
C TYR A 26 13.57 -0.03 -6.61
N GLU A 27 12.66 0.92 -6.75
CA GLU A 27 11.47 0.79 -7.60
C GLU A 27 11.77 1.18 -9.05
N SER A 28 12.60 2.20 -9.24
CA SER A 28 13.02 2.65 -10.56
C SER A 28 14.38 3.33 -10.50
N GLY A 29 14.94 3.60 -11.68
CA GLY A 29 16.13 4.42 -11.81
C GLY A 29 16.37 4.84 -13.25
N GLU A 30 17.02 5.97 -13.42
CA GLU A 30 17.41 6.48 -14.74
C GLU A 30 18.89 6.85 -14.75
N PHE A 31 19.52 6.57 -15.89
CA PHE A 31 20.90 6.89 -16.16
C PHE A 31 21.00 7.97 -17.23
N TYR A 32 21.83 8.98 -16.96
CA TYR A 32 22.13 10.06 -17.89
C TYR A 32 23.64 10.14 -18.11
N PRO A 33 24.14 10.03 -19.35
CA PRO A 33 25.57 10.16 -19.62
C PRO A 33 26.09 11.54 -19.17
N GLY A 34 27.05 11.57 -18.23
CA GLY A 34 27.62 12.80 -17.69
C GLY A 34 26.97 13.32 -16.40
N ASP A 35 25.98 12.60 -15.86
CA ASP A 35 25.36 12.86 -14.56
C ASP A 35 25.34 11.57 -13.71
N ALA A 36 25.14 11.69 -12.39
CA ALA A 36 25.09 10.55 -11.47
C ALA A 36 23.82 9.68 -11.65
N GLY A 37 22.85 10.14 -12.44
CA GLY A 37 21.54 9.49 -12.58
C GLY A 37 20.73 9.56 -11.28
N TYR A 38 19.63 8.81 -11.22
CA TYR A 38 18.86 8.68 -9.98
C TYR A 38 18.36 7.26 -9.76
N LEU A 39 18.13 6.92 -8.49
CA LEU A 39 17.42 5.72 -8.05
C LEU A 39 16.23 6.15 -7.19
N ALA A 40 15.03 5.68 -7.53
CA ALA A 40 13.85 5.84 -6.70
C ALA A 40 13.76 4.65 -5.74
N TYR A 41 13.70 4.94 -4.45
CA TYR A 41 13.50 3.92 -3.42
C TYR A 41 12.05 3.45 -3.43
N GLY A 42 11.86 2.14 -3.32
CA GLY A 42 10.54 1.56 -3.12
C GLY A 42 9.92 1.97 -1.78
N ALA A 43 8.59 1.87 -1.71
CA ALA A 43 7.86 2.25 -0.51
C ALA A 43 8.24 1.37 0.70
N PRO A 44 8.41 1.97 1.90
CA PRO A 44 8.61 1.22 3.13
C PRO A 44 7.36 0.43 3.53
N VAL A 45 7.41 -0.30 4.64
CA VAL A 45 6.22 -0.93 5.22
C VAL A 45 5.08 0.07 5.40
N GLY A 46 3.90 -0.30 4.89
CA GLY A 46 2.73 0.57 4.87
C GLY A 46 1.46 -0.19 5.22
N ALA A 47 0.53 0.46 5.92
CA ALA A 47 -0.77 -0.11 6.26
C ALA A 47 -1.90 0.80 5.81
N THR A 48 -2.88 0.23 5.11
CA THR A 48 -4.09 0.93 4.67
C THR A 48 -5.31 0.26 5.28
N LEU A 49 -6.10 1.05 6.01
CA LEU A 49 -7.42 0.67 6.51
C LEU A 49 -8.50 1.21 5.56
N SER A 50 -9.37 0.33 5.10
CA SER A 50 -10.53 0.67 4.26
C SER A 50 -11.81 0.14 4.91
N LEU A 51 -12.80 1.03 4.97
CA LEU A 51 -14.15 0.75 5.46
C LEU A 51 -15.14 1.03 4.34
N GLN A 52 -16.04 0.09 4.08
CA GLN A 52 -17.10 0.18 3.09
C GLN A 52 -18.43 -0.15 3.79
N VAL A 53 -19.45 0.63 3.50
CA VAL A 53 -20.83 0.46 3.98
C VAL A 53 -21.74 0.40 2.76
N ASP A 54 -22.51 -0.68 2.63
CA ASP A 54 -23.49 -0.89 1.57
C ASP A 54 -24.90 -0.87 2.21
N PHE A 55 -25.83 -0.10 1.63
CA PHE A 55 -27.20 0.12 2.14
C PHE A 55 -28.26 -0.50 1.21
#